data_AF-A0A0C3EHM9-F1
#
_entry.id   AF-A0A0C3EHM9-F1
#
_cell.length_a   1.000
_cell.length_b   1.000
_cell.length_c   1.000
_cell.angle_alpha   90.00
_cell.angle_beta   90.00
_cell.angle_gamma   90.00
#
_symmetry.space_group_name_H-M   'P 1'
#
loop_
_entity.id
_entity.type
_entity.pdbx_description
1 polymer ?
#
loop_
_entity_poly.entity_id
_entity_poly.type
_entity_poly.pdbx_seq_one_letter_code
_entity_poly.pdbx_strand_id
1 'polypeptide(L)'
;MFRNTYDSDNTVFSPQGRLHQVEYALEAVKQGSAAVGLRSKTHAILLALKRSTGELASYQQKMFRIDDHVGIAIAGLTSDARVLSNFMRQQAMGERMVFNRPMPVNRLVSAIADKAQTNTQEYGRRPYGVGFLVIGQDQSGPHLFEFSPSGNSYEYFAMSIGARSQSAKTYLEKHYKDFADCSVEELIKHGLHALRETLQQDKELNINNTSIGIIGPVGVHEKPVSPPGKFRILEGDTVAVYLGGMDQKEAADSVPPPVPDEDVQMSG
;
A
#
# COMPACT_ATOMS: atom_id res chain seq x y z
N MET A 1 32.02 9.77 8.92
CA MET A 1 30.65 10.14 8.52
C MET A 1 30.46 11.60 8.92
N PHE A 2 30.39 12.53 7.98
CA PHE A 2 30.12 13.93 8.31
C PHE A 2 28.71 14.03 8.90
N ARG A 3 28.62 14.53 10.14
CA ARG A 3 27.35 14.71 10.84
C ARG A 3 26.64 15.87 10.16
N ASN A 4 25.54 15.59 9.47
CA ASN A 4 24.73 16.63 8.84
C ASN A 4 24.08 17.47 9.95
N THR A 5 24.42 18.75 10.05
CA THR A 5 23.93 19.61 11.15
C THR A 5 22.43 19.91 11.05
N TYR A 6 21.80 19.63 9.91
CA TYR A 6 20.38 19.95 9.63
C TYR A 6 19.46 18.73 9.75
N ASP A 7 19.96 17.61 10.27
CA ASP A 7 19.21 16.33 10.26
C ASP A 7 18.52 15.99 11.58
N SER A 8 18.73 16.78 12.63
CA SER A 8 18.33 16.42 13.99
C SER A 8 16.91 16.86 14.36
N ASP A 9 16.37 17.87 13.66
CA ASP A 9 15.09 18.50 13.97
C ASP A 9 14.15 18.46 12.77
N ASN A 10 12.83 18.40 12.99
CA ASN A 10 11.83 18.35 11.93
C ASN A 10 11.47 19.74 11.37
N THR A 11 11.80 20.82 12.09
CA THR A 11 11.49 22.20 11.68
C THR A 11 12.64 22.92 10.97
N VAL A 12 13.79 22.26 10.78
CA VAL A 12 15.00 22.87 10.22
C VAL A 12 15.20 22.45 8.77
N PHE A 13 15.21 23.42 7.87
CA PHE A 13 15.52 23.21 6.46
C PHE A 13 17.04 23.14 6.23
N SER A 14 17.47 22.22 5.37
CA SER A 14 18.83 22.22 4.85
C SER A 14 19.07 23.42 3.91
N PRO A 15 20.34 23.77 3.60
CA PRO A 15 20.65 24.80 2.60
C PRO A 15 20.08 24.53 1.21
N GLN A 16 19.66 23.29 0.92
CA GLN A 16 19.00 22.88 -0.33
C GLN A 16 17.47 22.91 -0.23
N GLY A 17 16.89 23.40 0.87
CA GLY A 17 15.44 23.45 1.08
C GLY A 17 14.80 22.09 1.41
N ARG A 18 15.57 21.16 1.98
CA ARG A 18 15.09 19.80 2.29
C ARG A 18 14.83 19.63 3.79
N LEU A 19 13.82 18.83 4.14
CA LEU A 19 13.52 18.42 5.52
C LEU A 19 13.95 16.96 5.74
N HIS A 20 15.16 16.76 6.28
CA HIS A 20 15.75 15.43 6.38
C HIS A 20 14.97 14.46 7.29
N GLN A 21 14.36 14.95 8.38
CA GLN A 21 13.53 14.11 9.25
C GLN A 21 12.31 13.52 8.51
N VAL A 22 11.71 14.27 7.58
CA VAL A 22 10.61 13.77 6.74
C VAL A 22 11.12 12.73 5.75
N GLU A 23 12.29 12.94 5.16
CA GLU A 23 12.92 11.99 4.23
C GLU A 23 13.26 10.67 4.93
N TYR A 24 13.77 10.72 6.16
CA TYR A 24 14.04 9.53 6.96
C TYR A 24 12.76 8.77 7.31
N ALA A 25 11.67 9.49 7.59
CA ALA A 25 10.37 8.87 7.79
C ALA A 25 9.85 8.17 6.51
N LEU A 26 10.09 8.75 5.32
CA LEU A 26 9.80 8.11 4.04
C LEU A 26 10.64 6.84 3.82
N GLU A 27 11.91 6.84 4.22
CA GLU A 27 12.75 5.64 4.18
C GLU A 27 12.24 4.54 5.12
N ALA A 28 11.69 4.90 6.29
CA ALA A 28 11.05 3.92 7.18
C ALA A 28 9.85 3.22 6.52
N VAL A 29 9.07 3.93 5.71
CA VAL A 29 7.98 3.34 4.91
C VAL A 29 8.52 2.30 3.94
N LYS A 30 9.61 2.62 3.23
CA LYS A 30 10.26 1.71 2.27
C LYS A 30 10.82 0.44 2.91
N GLN A 31 11.15 0.47 4.21
CA GLN A 31 11.60 -0.73 4.93
C GLN A 31 10.44 -1.67 5.33
N GLY A 32 9.23 -1.13 5.44
CA GLY A 32 8.00 -1.91 5.66
C GLY A 32 7.80 -2.97 4.59
N SER A 33 7.09 -4.06 4.89
CA SER A 33 6.77 -5.03 3.84
C SER A 33 5.83 -4.44 2.79
N ALA A 34 5.82 -5.02 1.59
CA ALA A 34 5.03 -4.51 0.49
C ALA A 34 3.52 -4.55 0.78
N ALA A 35 2.81 -3.57 0.23
CA ALA A 35 1.37 -3.57 0.08
C ALA A 35 1.04 -2.99 -1.30
N VAL A 36 0.05 -3.57 -1.97
CA VAL A 36 -0.41 -3.19 -3.31
C VAL A 36 -1.90 -2.87 -3.23
N GLY A 37 -2.34 -1.83 -3.90
CA GLY A 37 -3.74 -1.46 -4.03
C GLY A 37 -4.11 -1.29 -5.50
N LEU A 38 -5.32 -1.73 -5.86
CA LEU A 38 -5.89 -1.58 -7.19
C LEU A 38 -7.37 -1.19 -7.06
N ARG A 39 -7.89 -0.46 -8.04
CA ARG A 39 -9.33 -0.21 -8.17
C ARG A 39 -9.83 -0.43 -9.60
N SER A 40 -11.04 -0.96 -9.69
CA SER A 40 -11.87 -0.99 -10.89
C SER A 40 -13.03 0.01 -10.72
N LYS A 41 -13.96 0.04 -11.69
CA LYS A 41 -15.21 0.82 -11.56
C LYS A 41 -16.11 0.32 -10.44
N THR A 42 -15.99 -0.94 -10.04
CA THR A 42 -16.92 -1.62 -9.12
C THR A 42 -16.28 -2.03 -7.80
N HIS A 43 -14.97 -2.29 -7.79
CA HIS A 43 -14.25 -2.78 -6.63
C HIS A 43 -12.98 -1.96 -6.36
N ALA A 44 -12.55 -1.94 -5.11
CA ALA A 44 -11.17 -1.60 -4.76
C ALA A 44 -10.60 -2.71 -3.86
N ILE A 45 -9.33 -3.03 -4.05
CA ILE A 45 -8.68 -4.12 -3.34
C ILE A 45 -7.32 -3.68 -2.79
N LEU A 46 -6.92 -4.35 -1.72
CA LEU A 46 -5.61 -4.24 -1.10
C LEU A 46 -5.02 -5.65 -0.99
N LEU A 47 -3.74 -5.79 -1.29
CA LEU A 47 -2.98 -7.00 -1.05
C LEU A 47 -1.77 -6.65 -0.22
N ALA A 48 -1.56 -7.38 0.87
CA ALA A 48 -0.46 -7.11 1.80
C ALA A 48 0.40 -8.35 1.97
N LEU A 49 1.72 -8.17 1.89
CA LEU A 49 2.69 -9.18 2.26
C LEU A 49 2.99 -9.09 3.76
N LYS A 50 2.55 -10.09 4.53
CA LYS A 50 2.88 -10.25 5.94
C LYS A 50 4.28 -10.87 6.06
N ARG A 51 5.10 -10.33 6.96
CA ARG A 51 6.39 -10.93 7.34
C ARG A 51 6.22 -11.69 8.65
N SER A 52 6.93 -12.82 8.74
CA SER A 52 7.19 -13.49 10.01
C SER A 52 8.68 -13.38 10.33
N THR A 53 9.02 -13.24 11.61
CA THR A 53 10.40 -13.18 12.09
C THR A 53 11.04 -14.57 12.23
N GLY A 54 10.23 -15.64 12.21
CA GLY A 54 10.67 -17.02 12.30
C GLY A 54 9.49 -18.00 12.24
N GLU A 55 9.75 -19.31 12.19
CA GLU A 55 8.70 -20.32 12.02
C GLU A 55 7.65 -20.34 13.13
N LEU A 56 8.07 -20.06 14.37
CA LEU A 56 7.18 -20.02 15.53
C LEU A 56 6.51 -18.64 15.74
N ALA A 57 6.87 -17.63 14.94
CA ALA A 57 6.34 -16.30 15.11
C ALA A 57 5.03 -16.12 14.32
N SER A 58 4.05 -15.46 14.95
CA SER A 58 2.82 -15.07 14.28
C SER A 58 3.10 -14.00 13.22
N TYR A 59 2.40 -14.10 12.09
CA TYR A 59 2.42 -13.06 11.08
C TYR A 59 1.81 -11.76 11.63
N GLN A 60 2.51 -10.65 11.44
CA GLN A 60 2.00 -9.34 11.84
C GLN A 60 0.88 -8.90 10.91
N GLN A 61 -0.25 -8.48 11.49
CA GLN A 61 -1.37 -7.92 10.73
C GLN A 61 -0.98 -6.59 10.10
N LYS A 62 -1.37 -6.42 8.83
CA LYS A 62 -1.05 -5.25 8.01
C LYS A 62 -2.26 -4.51 7.46
N MET A 63 -3.43 -5.12 7.54
CA MET A 63 -4.67 -4.52 7.09
C MET A 63 -5.62 -4.34 8.26
N PHE A 64 -6.31 -3.21 8.24
CA PHE A 64 -7.21 -2.85 9.32
C PHE A 64 -8.50 -2.27 8.73
N ARG A 65 -9.63 -2.70 9.29
CA ARG A 65 -10.90 -2.04 9.05
C ARG A 65 -10.95 -0.71 9.82
N ILE A 66 -11.36 0.35 9.13
CA ILE A 66 -11.58 1.67 9.73
C ILE A 66 -13.08 1.89 9.94
N ASP A 67 -13.89 1.64 8.92
CA ASP A 67 -15.35 1.70 8.97
C ASP A 67 -15.91 0.61 8.04
N ASP A 68 -17.23 0.48 7.97
CA ASP A 68 -17.90 -0.48 7.08
C ASP A 68 -17.52 -0.27 5.61
N HIS A 69 -17.26 0.97 5.20
CA HIS A 69 -16.94 1.38 3.82
C HIS A 69 -15.48 1.78 3.61
N VAL A 70 -14.58 1.55 4.59
CA VAL A 70 -13.15 1.92 4.48
C VAL A 70 -12.23 0.89 5.13
N GLY A 71 -11.21 0.47 4.38
CA GLY A 71 -10.11 -0.37 4.83
C GLY A 71 -8.75 0.22 4.52
N ILE A 72 -7.74 -0.13 5.30
CA ILE A 72 -6.36 0.33 5.08
C ILE A 72 -5.38 -0.84 5.05
N ALA A 73 -4.28 -0.67 4.30
CA ALA A 73 -3.07 -1.47 4.39
C ALA A 73 -1.89 -0.54 4.74
N ILE A 74 -0.98 -1.01 5.58
CA ILE A 74 0.10 -0.17 6.12
C ILE A 74 1.48 -0.64 5.65
N ALA A 75 2.43 0.29 5.53
CA ALA A 75 3.86 -0.01 5.41
C ALA A 75 4.67 0.96 6.28
N GLY A 76 5.61 0.42 7.06
CA GLY A 76 6.43 1.19 8.01
C GLY A 76 6.13 0.82 9.47
N LEU A 77 6.19 1.80 10.37
CA LEU A 77 6.04 1.61 11.81
C LEU A 77 4.58 1.32 12.22
N THR A 78 4.34 0.16 12.80
CA THR A 78 2.99 -0.28 13.20
C THR A 78 2.43 0.49 14.40
N SER A 79 3.29 1.04 15.26
CA SER A 79 2.89 1.92 16.35
C SER A 79 2.24 3.20 15.84
N ASP A 80 2.85 3.86 14.85
CA ASP A 80 2.30 5.04 14.19
C ASP A 80 1.03 4.71 13.42
N ALA A 81 1.00 3.53 12.78
CA ALA A 81 -0.19 3.03 12.10
C ALA A 81 -1.39 2.91 13.04
N ARG A 82 -1.17 2.44 14.28
CA ARG A 82 -2.21 2.32 15.29
C ARG A 82 -2.77 3.67 15.72
N VAL A 83 -1.90 4.68 15.86
CA VAL A 83 -2.32 6.05 16.19
C VAL A 83 -3.20 6.64 15.10
N LEU A 84 -2.75 6.56 13.84
CA LEU A 84 -3.48 7.12 12.71
C LEU A 84 -4.77 6.35 12.42
N SER A 85 -4.77 5.02 12.48
CA SER A 85 -5.99 4.22 12.28
C SER A 85 -7.05 4.47 13.36
N ASN A 86 -6.65 4.66 14.62
CA ASN A 86 -7.59 5.05 15.68
C ASN A 86 -8.16 6.45 15.46
N PHE A 87 -7.33 7.39 15.02
CA PHE A 87 -7.81 8.72 14.63
C PHE A 87 -8.81 8.64 13.45
N MET A 88 -8.52 7.85 12.42
CA MET A 88 -9.45 7.64 11.30
C MET A 88 -10.79 7.05 11.76
N ARG A 89 -10.77 6.06 12.66
CA ARG A 89 -11.99 5.49 13.25
C ARG A 89 -12.81 6.55 13.98
N GLN A 90 -12.16 7.39 14.78
CA GLN A 90 -12.83 8.50 15.49
C GLN A 90 -13.47 9.50 14.52
N GLN A 91 -12.77 9.86 13.43
CA GLN A 91 -13.33 10.76 12.40
C GLN A 91 -14.55 10.15 11.70
N ALA A 92 -14.46 8.88 11.30
CA ALA A 92 -15.57 8.18 10.64
C ALA A 92 -16.79 8.03 11.56
N MET A 93 -16.58 7.65 12.83
CA MET A 93 -17.65 7.58 13.83
C MET A 93 -18.28 8.95 14.10
N GLY A 94 -17.46 10.01 14.16
CA GLY A 94 -17.92 11.39 14.36
C GLY A 94 -18.83 11.87 13.23
N GLU A 95 -18.46 11.66 11.96
CA GLU A 95 -19.31 12.03 10.82
C GLU A 95 -20.65 11.27 10.86
N ARG A 96 -20.61 9.96 11.17
CA ARG A 96 -21.83 9.14 11.27
C ARG A 96 -22.73 9.61 12.41
N MET A 97 -22.16 10.02 13.54
CA MET A 97 -22.93 10.55 14.68
C MET A 97 -23.58 11.90 14.38
N VAL A 98 -22.86 12.81 13.70
CA VAL A 98 -23.34 14.18 13.46
C VAL A 98 -24.25 14.28 12.24
N PHE A 99 -23.90 13.58 11.15
CA PHE A 99 -24.55 13.73 9.84
C PHE A 99 -25.32 12.48 9.39
N ASN A 100 -25.32 11.40 10.19
CA ASN A 100 -25.97 10.13 9.87
C ASN A 100 -25.61 9.57 8.48
N ARG A 101 -24.35 9.76 8.07
CA ARG A 101 -23.81 9.27 6.79
C ARG A 101 -22.36 8.78 6.96
N PRO A 102 -21.89 7.84 6.12
CA PRO A 102 -20.49 7.48 6.07
C PRO A 102 -19.64 8.67 5.60
N MET A 103 -18.43 8.82 6.17
CA MET A 103 -17.49 9.87 5.81
C MET A 103 -16.93 9.64 4.39
N PRO A 104 -16.96 10.64 3.49
CA PRO A 104 -16.31 10.52 2.18
C PRO A 104 -14.83 10.15 2.31
N VAL A 105 -14.35 9.25 1.45
CA VAL A 105 -13.01 8.65 1.59
C VAL A 105 -11.93 9.73 1.46
N ASN A 106 -12.09 10.64 0.50
CA ASN A 106 -11.19 11.77 0.30
C ASN A 106 -11.03 12.62 1.57
N ARG A 107 -12.13 12.94 2.26
CA ARG A 107 -12.11 13.76 3.48
C ARG A 107 -11.39 13.04 4.61
N LEU A 108 -11.60 11.73 4.74
CA LEU A 108 -10.94 10.92 5.76
C LEU A 108 -9.42 10.86 5.54
N VAL A 109 -8.98 10.73 4.29
CA VAL A 109 -7.56 10.74 3.93
C VAL A 109 -6.95 12.14 4.10
N SER A 110 -7.65 13.21 3.72
CA SER A 110 -7.19 14.58 3.98
C SER A 110 -7.03 14.85 5.48
N ALA A 111 -7.94 14.35 6.33
CA ALA A 111 -7.84 14.53 7.78
C ALA A 111 -6.56 13.90 8.38
N ILE A 112 -6.11 12.73 7.87
CA ILE A 112 -4.83 12.15 8.31
C ILE A 112 -3.63 12.87 7.70
N ALA A 113 -3.76 13.41 6.49
CA ALA A 113 -2.73 14.23 5.85
C ALA A 113 -2.46 15.51 6.65
N ASP A 114 -3.51 16.24 7.03
CA ASP A 114 -3.42 17.45 7.86
C ASP A 114 -2.81 17.13 9.24
N LYS A 115 -3.25 16.03 9.85
CA LYS A 115 -2.70 15.56 11.12
C LYS A 115 -1.21 15.22 11.02
N ALA A 116 -0.78 14.59 9.93
CA ALA A 116 0.63 14.28 9.69
C ALA A 116 1.44 15.55 9.42
N GLN A 117 0.86 16.51 8.69
CA GLN A 117 1.52 17.78 8.38
C GLN A 117 1.79 18.62 9.63
N THR A 118 0.92 18.58 10.64
CA THR A 118 1.21 19.24 11.93
C THR A 118 2.49 18.69 12.57
N ASN A 119 2.73 17.38 12.46
CA ASN A 119 3.92 16.71 13.01
C ASN A 119 5.21 17.00 12.21
N THR A 120 5.15 17.62 11.04
CA THR A 120 6.34 18.06 10.27
C THR A 120 6.75 19.50 10.58
N GLN A 121 5.88 20.27 11.26
CA GLN A 121 6.09 21.71 11.49
C GLN A 121 6.21 22.08 12.98
N GLU A 122 5.75 21.23 13.90
CA GLU A 122 5.87 21.47 15.33
C GLU A 122 7.16 20.86 15.91
N TYR A 123 7.94 21.70 16.58
CA TYR A 123 9.12 21.28 17.35
C TYR A 123 8.73 20.30 18.46
N GLY A 124 9.58 19.30 18.69
CA GLY A 124 9.36 18.26 19.72
C GLY A 124 8.38 17.16 19.30
N ARG A 125 7.76 17.27 18.11
CA ARG A 125 7.08 16.15 17.46
C ARG A 125 8.02 15.47 16.48
N ARG A 126 7.65 14.25 16.06
CA ARG A 126 8.30 13.56 14.94
C ARG A 126 7.28 13.26 13.84
N PRO A 127 7.70 13.29 12.57
CA PRO A 127 6.90 12.75 11.48
C PRO A 127 6.54 11.27 11.75
N TYR A 128 5.40 10.85 11.22
CA TYR A 128 4.99 9.45 11.29
C TYR A 128 5.90 8.61 10.40
N GLY A 129 6.30 7.41 10.84
CA GLY A 129 7.13 6.50 10.04
C GLY A 129 6.30 5.49 9.25
N VAL A 130 5.10 5.85 8.78
CA VAL A 130 4.16 4.93 8.16
C VAL A 130 3.47 5.56 6.95
N GLY A 131 3.31 4.77 5.88
CA GLY A 131 2.48 5.08 4.72
C GLY A 131 1.28 4.14 4.67
N PHE A 132 0.15 4.65 4.20
CA PHE A 132 -1.09 3.89 4.06
C PHE A 132 -1.49 3.77 2.59
N LEU A 133 -2.02 2.61 2.23
CA LEU A 133 -2.98 2.50 1.14
C LEU A 133 -4.37 2.41 1.76
N VAL A 134 -5.26 3.30 1.34
CA VAL A 134 -6.63 3.40 1.84
C VAL A 134 -7.57 3.07 0.69
N ILE A 135 -8.39 2.04 0.88
CA ILE A 135 -9.51 1.77 -0.04
C ILE A 135 -10.82 2.10 0.65
N GLY A 136 -11.76 2.61 -0.13
CA GLY A 136 -13.11 2.84 0.36
C GLY A 136 -14.10 2.93 -0.77
N GLN A 137 -15.38 2.90 -0.41
CA GLN A 137 -16.47 3.05 -1.37
C GLN A 137 -17.44 4.09 -0.85
N ASP A 138 -17.59 5.19 -1.58
CA ASP A 138 -18.59 6.20 -1.30
C ASP A 138 -19.61 6.32 -2.46
N GLN A 139 -20.37 7.42 -2.49
CA GLN A 139 -21.41 7.63 -3.50
C GLN A 139 -20.85 7.76 -4.91
N SER A 140 -19.59 8.19 -5.06
CA SER A 140 -18.93 8.36 -6.35
C SER A 140 -18.25 7.09 -6.86
N GLY A 141 -18.09 6.08 -6.00
CA GLY A 141 -17.62 4.76 -6.38
C GLY A 141 -16.50 4.24 -5.47
N PRO A 142 -15.73 3.26 -5.95
CA PRO A 142 -14.54 2.75 -5.27
C PRO A 142 -13.35 3.71 -5.45
N HIS A 143 -12.62 3.93 -4.36
CA HIS A 143 -11.45 4.80 -4.30
C HIS A 143 -10.23 4.05 -3.78
N LEU A 144 -9.06 4.46 -4.24
CA LEU A 144 -7.77 4.05 -3.72
C LEU A 144 -6.92 5.30 -3.50
N PHE A 145 -6.55 5.55 -2.25
CA PHE A 145 -5.65 6.62 -1.88
C PHE A 145 -4.33 6.09 -1.33
N GLU A 146 -3.25 6.76 -1.67
CA GLU A 146 -2.00 6.69 -0.92
C GLU A 146 -1.95 7.84 0.08
N PHE A 147 -1.56 7.55 1.31
CA PHE A 147 -1.12 8.55 2.28
C PHE A 147 0.37 8.36 2.58
N SER A 148 1.11 9.47 2.52
CA SER A 148 2.52 9.57 2.83
C SER A 148 2.73 10.37 4.12
N PRO A 149 3.72 10.01 4.96
CA PRO A 149 4.02 10.74 6.19
C PRO A 149 4.50 12.18 5.99
N SER A 150 4.79 12.58 4.74
CA SER A 150 5.05 13.98 4.36
C SER A 150 3.80 14.86 4.35
N GLY A 151 2.64 14.34 4.72
CA GLY A 151 1.35 15.07 4.63
C GLY A 151 0.76 15.06 3.22
N ASN A 152 1.32 14.28 2.29
CA ASN A 152 0.78 14.14 0.95
C ASN A 152 -0.24 13.00 0.90
N SER A 153 -1.32 13.23 0.16
CA SER A 153 -2.28 12.19 -0.19
C SER A 153 -2.71 12.31 -1.64
N TYR A 154 -2.70 11.19 -2.37
CA TYR A 154 -3.07 11.15 -3.77
C TYR A 154 -4.02 9.99 -4.04
N GLU A 155 -4.95 10.21 -4.96
CA GLU A 155 -5.82 9.17 -5.48
C GLU A 155 -5.16 8.46 -6.67
N TYR A 156 -5.22 7.13 -6.69
CA TYR A 156 -4.58 6.29 -7.71
C TYR A 156 -5.55 5.29 -8.32
N PHE A 157 -5.24 4.81 -9.53
CA PHE A 157 -5.88 3.61 -10.10
C PHE A 157 -5.25 2.33 -9.56
N ALA A 158 -3.94 2.35 -9.38
CA ALA A 158 -3.18 1.32 -8.68
C ALA A 158 -1.92 1.93 -8.08
N MET A 159 -1.48 1.42 -6.94
CA MET A 159 -0.30 1.91 -6.22
C MET A 159 0.32 0.80 -5.38
N SER A 160 1.62 0.90 -5.13
CA SER A 160 2.36 0.00 -4.25
C SER A 160 3.27 0.78 -3.32
N ILE A 161 3.33 0.36 -2.05
CA ILE A 161 4.17 0.94 -1.00
C ILE A 161 4.97 -0.15 -0.28
N GLY A 162 6.06 0.24 0.40
CA GLY A 162 6.93 -0.67 1.13
C GLY A 162 8.09 -1.20 0.30
N ALA A 163 8.74 -2.24 0.82
CA ALA A 163 9.99 -2.80 0.31
C ALA A 163 9.80 -3.40 -1.07
N ARG A 164 10.72 -3.05 -1.99
CA ARG A 164 10.69 -3.47 -3.40
C ARG A 164 9.36 -3.14 -4.09
N SER A 165 8.66 -2.10 -3.66
CA SER A 165 7.43 -1.64 -4.31
C SER A 165 7.65 -1.18 -5.76
N GLN A 166 8.87 -0.80 -6.14
CA GLN A 166 9.18 -0.37 -7.51
C GLN A 166 8.91 -1.46 -8.55
N SER A 167 9.22 -2.73 -8.26
CA SER A 167 8.94 -3.83 -9.21
C SER A 167 7.43 -4.06 -9.38
N ALA A 168 6.66 -3.96 -8.29
CA ALA A 168 5.20 -3.95 -8.36
C ALA A 168 4.69 -2.77 -9.19
N LYS A 169 5.22 -1.56 -9.00
CA LYS A 169 4.83 -0.37 -9.79
C LYS A 169 5.06 -0.59 -11.29
N THR A 170 6.21 -1.15 -11.68
CA THR A 170 6.49 -1.48 -13.09
C THR A 170 5.46 -2.42 -13.68
N TYR A 171 4.98 -3.43 -12.92
CA TYR A 171 3.89 -4.29 -13.37
C TYR A 171 2.56 -3.50 -13.49
N LEU A 172 2.21 -2.72 -12.46
CA LEU A 172 0.96 -1.96 -12.44
C LEU A 172 0.90 -0.93 -13.59
N GLU A 173 2.00 -0.25 -13.89
CA GLU A 173 2.11 0.73 -14.99
C GLU A 173 1.87 0.10 -16.37
N LYS A 174 2.19 -1.18 -16.56
CA LYS A 174 1.92 -1.89 -17.81
C LYS A 174 0.45 -2.25 -17.99
N HIS A 175 -0.26 -2.54 -16.91
CA HIS A 175 -1.61 -3.11 -16.94
C HIS A 175 -2.73 -2.17 -16.44
N TYR A 176 -2.41 -0.96 -15.98
CA TYR A 176 -3.40 -0.11 -15.28
C TYR A 176 -4.66 0.23 -16.09
N LYS A 177 -4.56 0.23 -17.42
CA LYS A 177 -5.69 0.53 -18.31
C LYS A 177 -6.76 -0.57 -18.27
N ASP A 178 -6.35 -1.80 -18.00
CA ASP A 178 -7.23 -2.96 -18.01
C ASP A 178 -8.07 -3.03 -16.72
N PHE A 179 -7.55 -2.47 -15.62
CA PHE A 179 -8.16 -2.58 -14.28
C PHE A 179 -9.57 -2.01 -14.18
N ALA A 180 -9.92 -1.02 -15.01
CA ALA A 180 -11.20 -0.34 -14.91
C ALA A 180 -12.39 -1.29 -15.13
N ASP A 181 -12.23 -2.27 -16.02
CA ASP A 181 -13.28 -3.20 -16.45
C ASP A 181 -13.09 -4.63 -15.90
N CYS A 182 -12.04 -4.86 -15.11
CA CYS A 182 -11.80 -6.15 -14.45
C CYS A 182 -12.88 -6.52 -13.44
N SER A 183 -13.21 -7.81 -13.42
CA SER A 183 -13.88 -8.47 -12.28
C SER A 183 -13.00 -8.45 -11.02
N VAL A 184 -13.58 -8.77 -9.86
CA VAL A 184 -12.81 -8.80 -8.60
C VAL A 184 -11.75 -9.90 -8.63
N GLU A 185 -12.04 -11.04 -9.25
CA GLU A 185 -11.12 -12.16 -9.40
C GLU A 185 -9.91 -11.79 -10.28
N GLU A 186 -10.15 -11.15 -11.43
CA GLU A 186 -9.07 -10.66 -12.31
C GLU A 186 -8.25 -9.56 -11.64
N LEU A 187 -8.91 -8.64 -10.92
CA LEU A 187 -8.23 -7.57 -10.20
C LEU A 187 -7.32 -8.15 -9.09
N ILE A 188 -7.80 -9.15 -8.35
CA ILE A 188 -7.00 -9.88 -7.36
C ILE A 188 -5.83 -10.58 -8.03
N LYS A 189 -6.03 -11.23 -9.19
CA LYS A 189 -4.96 -11.87 -9.95
C LYS A 189 -3.86 -10.88 -10.33
N HIS A 190 -4.21 -9.73 -10.91
CA HIS A 190 -3.24 -8.66 -11.18
C HIS A 190 -2.52 -8.19 -9.92
N GLY A 191 -3.25 -8.01 -8.83
CA GLY A 191 -2.67 -7.61 -7.55
C GLY A 191 -1.70 -8.63 -6.97
N LEU A 192 -1.98 -9.93 -7.10
CA LEU A 192 -1.10 -11.01 -6.67
C LEU A 192 0.16 -11.09 -7.55
N HIS A 193 0.03 -10.90 -8.86
CA HIS A 193 1.19 -10.80 -9.75
C HIS A 193 2.09 -9.61 -9.36
N ALA A 194 1.51 -8.43 -9.16
CA ALA A 194 2.24 -7.26 -8.70
C ALA A 194 2.92 -7.50 -7.34
N LEU A 195 2.23 -8.12 -6.38
CA LEU A 195 2.76 -8.42 -5.06
C LEU A 195 3.91 -9.45 -5.13
N ARG A 196 3.79 -10.45 -6.01
CA ARG A 196 4.84 -11.46 -6.25
C ARG A 196 6.13 -10.83 -6.75
N GLU A 197 6.06 -9.80 -7.58
CA GLU A 197 7.25 -9.08 -8.05
C GLU A 197 8.01 -8.35 -6.92
N THR A 198 7.38 -8.15 -5.75
CA THR A 198 8.05 -7.60 -4.57
C THR A 198 8.76 -8.64 -3.72
N LEU A 199 8.68 -9.93 -4.05
CA LEU A 199 9.36 -10.99 -3.30
C LEU A 199 10.84 -11.14 -3.70
N GLN A 200 11.60 -11.84 -2.86
CA GLN A 200 12.94 -12.32 -3.23
C GLN A 200 12.79 -13.54 -4.14
N GLN A 201 13.82 -13.87 -4.92
CA GLN A 201 13.78 -14.99 -5.87
C GLN A 201 13.39 -16.33 -5.23
N ASP A 202 13.77 -16.55 -3.97
CA ASP A 202 13.52 -17.81 -3.26
C ASP A 202 12.23 -17.82 -2.42
N LYS A 203 11.38 -16.79 -2.56
CA LYS A 203 10.16 -16.67 -1.76
C LYS A 203 8.93 -16.62 -2.65
N GLU A 204 7.90 -17.34 -2.22
CA GLU A 204 6.61 -17.40 -2.89
C GLU A 204 5.49 -16.84 -2.00
N LEU A 205 4.38 -16.46 -2.64
CA LEU A 205 3.15 -16.12 -1.93
C LEU A 205 2.47 -17.41 -1.44
N ASN A 206 2.00 -17.39 -0.20
CA ASN A 206 1.27 -18.48 0.42
C ASN A 206 0.13 -17.93 1.30
N ILE A 207 -0.73 -18.83 1.77
CA ILE A 207 -1.91 -18.49 2.59
C ILE A 207 -1.59 -17.77 3.89
N ASN A 208 -0.37 -17.94 4.41
CA ASN A 208 0.05 -17.38 5.69
C ASN A 208 0.67 -15.98 5.52
N ASN A 209 1.40 -15.74 4.43
CA ASN A 209 2.09 -14.49 4.17
C ASN A 209 1.27 -13.50 3.34
N THR A 210 0.14 -13.92 2.76
CA THR A 210 -0.67 -13.08 1.89
C THR A 210 -1.99 -12.75 2.58
N SER A 211 -2.46 -11.52 2.41
CA SER A 211 -3.77 -11.09 2.89
C SER A 211 -4.41 -10.19 1.84
N ILE A 212 -5.71 -10.37 1.61
CA ILE A 212 -6.46 -9.66 0.57
C ILE A 212 -7.61 -8.90 1.23
N GLY A 213 -7.64 -7.58 1.11
CA GLY A 213 -8.74 -6.72 1.53
C GLY A 213 -9.58 -6.32 0.32
N ILE A 214 -10.90 -6.44 0.41
CA ILE A 214 -11.81 -6.16 -0.71
C ILE A 214 -12.90 -5.21 -0.25
N ILE A 215 -13.22 -4.24 -1.11
CA ILE A 215 -14.44 -3.45 -1.02
C ILE A 215 -15.16 -3.42 -2.37
N GLY A 216 -16.47 -3.56 -2.34
CA GLY A 216 -17.33 -3.68 -3.52
C GLY A 216 -18.33 -4.83 -3.39
N PRO A 217 -19.10 -5.11 -4.45
CA PRO A 217 -19.99 -6.27 -4.54
C PRO A 217 -19.31 -7.59 -4.13
N VAL A 218 -20.11 -8.58 -3.72
CA VAL A 218 -19.61 -9.90 -3.28
C VAL A 218 -19.13 -10.69 -4.50
N GLY A 219 -17.91 -11.22 -4.43
CA GLY A 219 -17.31 -12.07 -5.47
C GLY A 219 -17.82 -13.52 -5.42
N VAL A 220 -17.54 -14.30 -6.47
CA VAL A 220 -18.10 -15.66 -6.63
C VAL A 220 -17.54 -16.64 -5.60
N HIS A 221 -16.27 -16.46 -5.23
CA HIS A 221 -15.54 -17.35 -4.32
C HIS A 221 -15.63 -16.95 -2.84
N GLU A 222 -16.37 -15.89 -2.54
CA GLU A 222 -16.58 -15.41 -1.19
C GLU A 222 -17.71 -16.20 -0.52
N LYS A 223 -17.35 -17.26 0.20
CA LYS A 223 -18.31 -17.96 1.06
C LYS A 223 -18.82 -16.97 2.13
N PRO A 224 -20.13 -16.98 2.46
CA PRO A 224 -20.71 -15.98 3.34
C PRO A 224 -20.22 -16.21 4.77
N VAL A 225 -19.21 -15.44 5.18
CA VAL A 225 -18.90 -15.18 6.59
C VAL A 225 -18.71 -13.67 6.68
N SER A 226 -19.80 -12.91 6.60
CA SER A 226 -19.71 -11.47 6.76
C SER A 226 -19.92 -11.10 8.24
N PRO A 227 -18.91 -10.59 8.96
CA PRO A 227 -19.15 -9.59 9.99
C PRO A 227 -19.75 -8.33 9.34
N PRO A 228 -20.46 -7.45 10.07
CA PRO A 228 -21.17 -6.32 9.45
C PRO A 228 -20.17 -5.39 8.75
N GLY A 229 -20.34 -5.15 7.45
CA GLY A 229 -19.56 -4.17 6.68
C GLY A 229 -19.36 -4.54 5.21
N LYS A 230 -19.04 -3.54 4.36
CA LYS A 230 -18.72 -3.74 2.94
C LYS A 230 -17.25 -4.13 2.73
N PHE A 231 -16.36 -3.64 3.60
CA PHE A 231 -14.95 -4.03 3.61
C PHE A 231 -14.73 -5.36 4.32
N ARG A 232 -14.04 -6.28 3.67
CA ARG A 232 -13.74 -7.64 4.15
C ARG A 232 -12.28 -7.99 3.91
N ILE A 233 -11.71 -8.78 4.82
CA ILE A 233 -10.32 -9.23 4.75
C ILE A 233 -10.32 -10.75 4.64
N LEU A 234 -9.70 -11.26 3.58
CA LEU A 234 -9.47 -12.68 3.32
C LEU A 234 -8.06 -13.05 3.78
N GLU A 235 -7.97 -14.06 4.64
CA GLU A 235 -6.73 -14.65 5.13
C GLU A 235 -6.85 -16.19 5.20
N GLY A 236 -5.72 -16.89 5.26
CA GLY A 236 -5.69 -18.35 5.40
C GLY A 236 -6.29 -19.06 4.18
N ASP A 237 -7.10 -20.09 4.43
CA ASP A 237 -7.62 -20.99 3.40
C ASP A 237 -8.46 -20.26 2.33
N THR A 238 -9.09 -19.14 2.68
CA THR A 238 -9.87 -18.32 1.73
C THR A 238 -9.01 -17.71 0.63
N VAL A 239 -7.70 -17.53 0.88
CA VAL A 239 -6.74 -16.99 -0.09
C VAL A 239 -6.24 -18.07 -1.06
N ALA A 240 -6.35 -19.35 -0.70
CA ALA A 240 -5.80 -20.47 -1.46
C ALA A 240 -6.36 -20.55 -2.89
N VAL A 241 -7.66 -20.26 -3.07
CA VAL A 241 -8.33 -20.27 -4.38
C VAL A 241 -7.70 -19.24 -5.33
N TYR A 242 -7.39 -18.05 -4.82
CA TYR A 242 -6.79 -16.98 -5.62
C TYR A 242 -5.32 -17.23 -5.93
N LEU A 243 -4.58 -17.83 -4.99
CA LEU A 243 -3.18 -18.22 -5.22
C LEU A 243 -3.06 -19.33 -6.27
N GLY A 244 -3.98 -20.31 -6.26
CA GLY A 244 -4.01 -21.38 -7.27
C GLY A 244 -4.33 -20.90 -8.69
N GLY A 245 -4.99 -19.74 -8.82
CA GLY A 245 -5.31 -19.12 -10.11
C GLY A 245 -4.20 -18.23 -10.70
N MET A 246 -3.05 -18.13 -10.03
CA MET A 246 -1.92 -17.34 -10.53
C MET A 246 -1.20 -18.06 -11.67
N ASP A 247 -0.89 -17.34 -12.75
CA ASP A 247 -0.05 -17.88 -13.81
C ASP A 247 1.38 -18.10 -13.31
N GLN A 248 2.06 -19.13 -13.85
CA GLN A 248 3.46 -19.38 -13.52
C GLN A 248 4.31 -18.14 -13.84
N LYS A 249 5.38 -17.94 -13.07
CA LYS A 249 6.29 -16.83 -13.34
C LYS A 249 7.00 -17.13 -14.66
N GLU A 250 6.72 -16.34 -15.70
CA GLU A 250 7.50 -16.40 -16.94
C GLU A 250 8.97 -16.26 -16.58
N ALA A 251 9.80 -17.22 -17.01
CA ALA A 251 11.24 -17.14 -16.84
C ALA A 251 11.68 -15.85 -17.55
N ALA A 252 12.31 -14.94 -16.81
CA ALA A 252 12.75 -13.66 -17.34
C ALA A 252 13.47 -13.88 -18.68
N ASP A 253 13.02 -13.19 -19.73
CA ASP A 253 13.70 -13.14 -21.02
C ASP A 253 15.20 -13.00 -20.78
N SER A 254 15.96 -13.97 -21.30
CA SER A 254 17.41 -13.95 -21.28
C SER A 254 17.89 -12.62 -21.85
N VAL A 255 18.44 -11.77 -20.99
CA VAL A 255 19.17 -10.57 -21.41
C VAL A 255 20.21 -11.03 -22.43
N PRO A 256 20.18 -10.55 -23.69
CA PRO A 256 21.21 -10.90 -24.65
C PRO A 256 22.57 -10.49 -24.06
N PRO A 257 23.62 -11.31 -24.17
CA PRO A 257 24.94 -10.91 -23.68
C PRO A 257 25.33 -9.56 -24.30
N PRO A 258 26.01 -8.69 -23.54
CA PRO A 258 26.45 -7.41 -24.07
C PRO A 258 27.33 -7.68 -25.30
N VAL A 259 26.98 -7.02 -26.40
CA VAL A 259 27.77 -7.04 -27.63
C VAL A 259 29.15 -6.49 -27.28
N PRO A 260 30.27 -7.18 -27.61
CA PRO A 260 31.60 -6.64 -27.38
C PRO A 260 31.76 -5.36 -28.22
N ASP A 261 32.24 -4.28 -27.61
CA ASP A 261 32.60 -3.06 -28.32
C ASP A 261 33.67 -3.40 -29.38
N GLU A 262 33.30 -3.29 -30.66
CA GLU A 262 34.29 -3.23 -31.74
C GLU A 262 34.96 -1.86 -31.68
N ASP A 263 36.23 -1.83 -31.27
CA ASP A 263 37.12 -0.68 -31.37
C ASP A 263 37.11 -0.15 -32.81
N VAL A 264 36.43 0.97 -33.04
CA VAL A 264 36.51 1.72 -34.29
C VAL A 264 37.90 2.35 -34.37
N GLN A 265 38.83 1.66 -35.04
CA GLN A 265 40.07 2.26 -35.50
C GLN A 265 39.75 3.38 -36.50
N MET A 266 39.82 4.62 -36.04
CA MET A 266 39.80 5.80 -36.90
C MET A 266 41.11 5.83 -37.71
N SER A 267 41.01 5.48 -38.99
CA SER A 267 42.02 5.84 -40.01
C SER A 267 41.56 7.11 -40.71
N GLY A 268 42.40 8.14 -40.70
CA GLY A 268 42.17 9.44 -41.32
C GLY A 268 43.04 10.53 -40.73
#